data_AF-A0A956NIK5-F1
#
_entry.id   AF-A0A956NIK5-F1
#
_cell.length_a   1.000
_cell.length_b   1.000
_cell.length_c   1.000
_cell.angle_alpha   90.00
_cell.angle_beta   90.00
_cell.angle_gamma   90.00
#
_symmetry.space_group_name_H-M   'P 1'
#
loop_
_entity.id
_entity.type
_entity.pdbx_description
1 polymer ?
#
loop_
_entity_poly.entity_id
_entity_poly.type
_entity_poly.pdbx_seq_one_letter_code
_entity_poly.pdbx_strand_id
1 'polypeptide(L)'
;LDMGQADWDALENYAQATRRHACDGCDHFCNPAVEAPVQIGATIRYLMYHDSYGNRDEARKLFRQLPAEAQKIRGVDFSGANRACPHGFDVAAHMRRAADVFEA
;
A
#
# COMPACT_ATOMS: atom_id res chain seq x y z
N LEU A 1 19.50 -20.63 -17.24
CA LEU A 1 19.52 -20.69 -15.77
C LEU A 1 18.38 -21.61 -15.39
N ASP A 2 18.70 -22.81 -14.92
CA ASP A 2 17.71 -23.74 -14.39
C ASP A 2 17.71 -23.58 -12.87
N MET A 3 16.55 -23.33 -12.28
CA MET A 3 16.39 -23.13 -10.84
C MET A 3 15.85 -24.43 -10.23
N GLY A 4 16.60 -25.02 -9.32
CA GLY A 4 16.21 -26.25 -8.65
C GLY A 4 15.11 -26.02 -7.60
N GLN A 5 14.48 -27.11 -7.13
CA GLN A 5 13.43 -27.01 -6.10
C GLN A 5 13.89 -26.25 -4.84
N ALA A 6 15.15 -26.46 -4.41
CA ALA A 6 15.70 -25.77 -3.25
C ALA A 6 15.81 -24.24 -3.46
N ASP A 7 16.07 -23.78 -4.70
CA ASP A 7 16.11 -22.35 -5.02
C ASP A 7 14.69 -21.76 -4.93
N TRP A 8 13.69 -22.48 -5.42
CA TRP A 8 12.28 -22.08 -5.30
C TRP A 8 11.82 -22.02 -3.86
N ASP A 9 12.15 -23.03 -3.05
CA ASP A 9 11.80 -23.06 -1.63
C ASP A 9 12.44 -21.88 -0.88
N ALA A 10 13.68 -21.53 -1.21
CA ALA A 10 14.36 -20.38 -0.62
C ALA A 10 13.68 -19.04 -0.97
N LEU A 11 13.25 -18.86 -2.23
CA LEU A 11 12.53 -17.67 -2.66
C LEU A 11 11.16 -17.55 -1.99
N GLU A 12 10.41 -18.65 -1.92
CA GLU A 12 9.10 -18.66 -1.26
C GLU A 12 9.24 -18.33 0.23
N ASN A 13 10.19 -18.94 0.92
CA ASN A 13 10.47 -18.63 2.33
C ASN A 13 10.84 -17.16 2.53
N TYR A 14 11.67 -16.59 1.65
CA TYR A 14 12.01 -15.17 1.71
C TYR A 14 10.79 -14.26 1.46
N ALA A 15 9.97 -14.58 0.46
CA ALA A 15 8.75 -13.84 0.17
C ALA A 15 7.80 -13.88 1.37
N GLN A 16 7.58 -15.05 1.98
CA GLN A 16 6.75 -15.17 3.19
C GLN A 16 7.31 -14.39 4.38
N ALA A 17 8.63 -14.41 4.56
CA ALA A 17 9.28 -13.68 5.65
C ALA A 17 9.19 -12.15 5.50
N THR A 18 9.08 -11.64 4.27
CA THR A 18 9.22 -10.22 3.96
C THR A 18 7.95 -9.53 3.44
N ARG A 19 6.94 -10.27 2.98
CA ARG A 19 5.69 -9.73 2.37
C ARG A 19 4.95 -8.70 3.22
N ARG A 20 5.08 -8.73 4.55
CA ARG A 20 4.47 -7.70 5.42
C ARG A 20 5.07 -6.30 5.27
N HIS A 21 6.24 -6.20 4.65
CA HIS A 21 6.99 -4.94 4.51
C HIS A 21 6.67 -4.18 3.23
N ALA A 22 5.95 -4.78 2.28
CA ALA A 22 5.58 -4.16 1.02
C ALA A 22 4.12 -4.47 0.67
N CYS A 23 3.45 -3.51 0.04
CA CYS A 23 2.10 -3.72 -0.46
C CYS A 23 2.17 -4.33 -1.86
N ASP A 24 1.50 -5.47 -2.06
CA ASP A 24 1.45 -6.18 -3.34
C ASP A 24 0.35 -5.65 -4.29
N GLY A 25 -0.33 -4.56 -3.92
CA GLY A 25 -1.37 -3.95 -4.76
C GLY A 25 -2.65 -4.79 -4.89
N CYS A 26 -2.86 -5.76 -4.00
CA CYS A 26 -4.08 -6.57 -3.91
C CYS A 26 -5.25 -5.80 -3.24
N ASP A 27 -5.46 -4.56 -3.64
CA ASP A 27 -6.34 -3.61 -2.93
C ASP A 27 -7.84 -3.92 -3.02
N HIS A 28 -8.22 -4.87 -3.87
CA HIS A 28 -9.55 -5.48 -3.87
C HIS A 28 -9.91 -6.17 -2.54
N PHE A 29 -8.93 -6.47 -1.67
CA PHE A 29 -9.21 -6.92 -0.29
C PHE A 29 -9.40 -5.76 0.68
N CYS A 30 -8.53 -4.75 0.63
CA CYS A 30 -8.50 -3.71 1.66
C CYS A 30 -9.41 -2.51 1.38
N ASN A 31 -9.60 -2.10 0.12
CA ASN A 31 -10.53 -1.02 -0.25
C ASN A 31 -11.97 -1.29 0.23
N PRO A 32 -12.60 -2.46 -0.04
CA PRO A 32 -13.97 -2.70 0.41
C PRO A 32 -14.10 -2.91 1.92
N ALA A 33 -12.99 -3.03 2.65
CA ALA A 33 -12.98 -3.26 4.10
C ALA A 33 -13.02 -1.95 4.92
N VAL A 34 -13.22 -0.81 4.26
CA VAL A 34 -13.24 0.53 4.86
C VAL A 34 -14.48 1.29 4.39
N GLU A 35 -15.18 1.95 5.32
CA GLU A 35 -16.36 2.77 5.03
C GLU A 35 -16.00 4.18 4.54
N ALA A 36 -15.13 4.27 3.53
CA ALA A 36 -14.72 5.53 2.90
C ALA A 36 -14.35 5.28 1.43
N PRO A 37 -14.58 6.26 0.52
CA PRO A 37 -14.27 6.13 -0.90
C PRO A 37 -12.77 6.32 -1.22
N VAL A 38 -11.90 5.96 -0.28
CA VAL A 38 -10.44 6.01 -0.43
C VAL A 38 -9.95 4.97 -1.43
N GLN A 39 -8.82 5.27 -2.08
CA GLN A 39 -8.14 4.32 -2.97
C GLN A 39 -6.80 3.90 -2.34
N ILE A 40 -6.83 2.89 -1.48
CA ILE A 40 -5.69 2.44 -0.67
C ILE A 40 -4.52 1.99 -1.56
N GLY A 41 -4.78 1.11 -2.53
CA GLY A 41 -3.73 0.57 -3.40
C GLY A 41 -3.01 1.66 -4.20
N ALA A 42 -3.78 2.54 -4.84
CA ALA A 42 -3.23 3.69 -5.55
C ALA A 42 -2.43 4.61 -4.62
N THR A 43 -2.96 4.93 -3.45
CA THR A 43 -2.32 5.81 -2.47
C THR A 43 -0.99 5.24 -1.96
N ILE A 44 -0.96 3.96 -1.57
CA ILE A 44 0.27 3.31 -1.10
C ILE A 44 1.31 3.21 -2.22
N ARG A 45 0.89 2.94 -3.47
CA ARG A 45 1.80 2.96 -4.62
C ARG A 45 2.42 4.33 -4.83
N TYR A 46 1.65 5.41 -4.71
CA TYR A 46 2.20 6.76 -4.81
C TYR A 46 3.10 7.10 -3.61
N LEU A 47 2.76 6.64 -2.41
CA LEU A 47 3.64 6.77 -1.25
C LEU A 47 4.98 6.06 -1.48
N MET A 48 4.98 4.86 -2.06
CA MET A 48 6.22 4.16 -2.45
C MET A 48 7.05 4.96 -3.46
N TYR A 49 6.41 5.58 -4.46
CA TYR A 49 7.12 6.46 -5.39
C TYR A 49 7.79 7.64 -4.67
N HIS A 50 7.12 8.19 -3.65
CA HIS A 50 7.65 9.28 -2.84
C HIS A 50 8.80 8.85 -1.90
N ASP A 51 8.57 7.82 -1.08
CA ASP A 51 9.46 7.43 0.02
C ASP A 51 10.59 6.50 -0.45
N SER A 52 10.33 5.57 -1.36
CA SER A 52 11.30 4.56 -1.80
C SER A 52 12.04 4.94 -3.08
N TYR A 53 11.36 5.55 -4.05
CA TYR A 53 11.96 5.86 -5.36
C TYR A 53 12.45 7.32 -5.49
N GLY A 54 12.12 8.19 -4.53
CA GLY A 54 12.50 9.60 -4.57
C GLY A 54 11.72 10.45 -5.59
N ASN A 55 10.71 9.89 -6.26
CA ASN A 55 9.88 10.56 -7.27
C ASN A 55 8.78 11.41 -6.63
N ARG A 56 9.17 12.36 -5.78
CA ARG A 56 8.25 13.08 -4.87
C ARG A 56 7.21 13.92 -5.61
N ASP A 57 7.60 14.67 -6.63
CA ASP A 57 6.69 15.55 -7.36
C ASP A 57 5.67 14.77 -8.19
N GLU A 58 6.14 13.71 -8.86
CA GLU A 58 5.25 12.83 -9.63
C GLU A 58 4.27 12.08 -8.72
N ALA A 59 4.72 11.61 -7.55
CA ALA A 59 3.82 11.00 -6.56
C ALA A 59 2.70 11.95 -6.12
N ARG A 60 3.03 13.21 -5.81
CA ARG A 60 2.05 14.24 -5.43
C ARG A 60 1.09 14.55 -6.58
N LYS A 61 1.60 14.66 -7.80
CA LYS A 61 0.78 14.89 -9.00
C LYS A 61 -0.21 13.76 -9.23
N LEU A 62 0.24 12.51 -9.15
CA LEU A 62 -0.61 11.33 -9.32
C LEU A 62 -1.67 11.23 -8.21
N PHE A 63 -1.32 11.51 -6.95
CA PHE A 63 -2.29 11.55 -5.87
C PHE A 63 -3.39 12.60 -6.11
N ARG A 64 -3.03 13.80 -6.58
CA ARG A 64 -4.00 14.87 -6.90
C ARG A 64 -4.93 14.54 -8.07
N GLN A 65 -4.63 13.53 -8.88
CA GLN A 65 -5.51 13.05 -9.95
C GLN A 65 -6.58 12.08 -9.45
N LEU A 66 -6.47 11.59 -8.21
CA LEU A 66 -7.53 10.78 -7.60
C LEU A 66 -8.80 11.63 -7.41
N PRO A 67 -9.99 11.00 -7.35
CA PRO A 67 -11.21 11.70 -6.97
C PRO A 67 -11.03 12.46 -5.64
N ALA A 68 -11.60 13.65 -5.51
CA ALA A 68 -11.42 14.51 -4.33
C ALA A 68 -11.78 13.80 -3.02
N GLU A 69 -12.81 12.95 -3.01
CA GLU A 69 -13.19 12.15 -1.84
C GLU A 69 -12.17 11.06 -1.51
N ALA A 70 -11.50 10.50 -2.50
CA ALA A 70 -10.46 9.48 -2.29
C ALA A 70 -9.18 10.07 -1.68
N GLN A 71 -8.99 11.38 -1.79
CA GLN A 71 -7.86 12.11 -1.23
C GLN A 71 -8.02 12.40 0.28
N LYS A 72 -9.22 12.20 0.86
CA LYS A 72 -9.52 12.45 2.27
C LYS A 72 -9.20 11.21 3.11
N ILE A 73 -7.96 11.09 3.54
CA ILE A 73 -7.43 9.97 4.35
C ILE A 73 -7.55 10.28 5.85
N ARG A 74 -7.33 11.53 6.27
CA ARG A 74 -7.42 11.88 7.70
C ARG A 74 -8.82 11.58 8.27
N GLY A 75 -8.84 10.88 9.40
CA GLY A 75 -10.07 10.52 10.11
C GLY A 75 -10.72 9.22 9.67
N VAL A 76 -10.21 8.55 8.62
CA VAL A 76 -10.70 7.23 8.19
C VAL A 76 -10.14 6.12 9.09
N ASP A 77 -11.01 5.19 9.53
CA ASP A 77 -10.59 3.97 10.23
C ASP A 77 -10.11 2.89 9.24
N PHE A 78 -8.81 2.62 9.25
CA PHE A 78 -8.18 1.59 8.43
C PHE A 78 -8.02 0.24 9.14
N SER A 79 -8.59 0.05 10.33
CA SER A 79 -8.49 -1.22 11.07
C SER A 79 -9.02 -2.41 10.26
N GLY A 80 -10.11 -2.20 9.49
CA GLY A 80 -10.67 -3.20 8.59
C GLY A 80 -9.70 -3.58 7.46
N ALA A 81 -9.05 -2.59 6.86
CA ALA A 81 -8.03 -2.82 5.84
C ALA A 81 -6.82 -3.63 6.36
N ASN A 82 -6.37 -3.38 7.59
CA ASN A 82 -5.30 -4.17 8.22
C ASN A 82 -5.71 -5.64 8.36
N ARG A 83 -6.93 -5.91 8.83
CA ARG A 83 -7.45 -7.28 8.97
C ARG A 83 -7.64 -7.97 7.62
N ALA A 84 -8.00 -7.22 6.58
CA ALA A 84 -8.23 -7.75 5.25
C ALA A 84 -6.95 -8.07 4.46
N CYS A 85 -5.79 -7.53 4.87
CA CYS A 85 -4.55 -7.76 4.15
C CYS A 85 -4.08 -9.23 4.29
N PRO A 86 -3.95 -9.99 3.19
CA PRO A 86 -3.50 -11.39 3.24
C PRO A 86 -2.00 -11.54 3.60
N HIS A 87 -1.28 -10.44 3.73
CA HIS A 87 0.17 -10.41 3.89
C HIS A 87 0.60 -9.75 5.22
N GLY A 88 -0.36 -9.30 6.03
CA GLY A 88 -0.08 -8.62 7.31
C GLY A 88 0.60 -7.26 7.16
N PHE A 89 0.48 -6.62 5.98
CA PHE A 89 0.94 -5.27 5.74
C PHE A 89 0.12 -4.27 6.57
N ASP A 90 0.80 -3.35 7.26
CA ASP A 90 0.12 -2.32 8.07
C ASP A 90 -0.39 -1.18 7.18
N VAL A 91 -1.54 -1.42 6.55
CA VAL A 91 -2.25 -0.44 5.72
C VAL A 91 -2.49 0.85 6.48
N ALA A 92 -2.94 0.77 7.74
CA ALA A 92 -3.30 1.93 8.55
C ALA A 92 -2.09 2.85 8.78
N ALA A 93 -0.91 2.30 9.11
CA ALA A 93 0.30 3.10 9.25
C ALA A 93 0.70 3.80 7.95
N HIS A 94 0.62 3.10 6.82
CA HIS A 94 0.99 3.67 5.52
C HIS A 94 -0.02 4.71 5.03
N MET A 95 -1.31 4.53 5.28
CA MET A 95 -2.31 5.54 4.95
C MET A 95 -2.15 6.80 5.81
N ARG A 96 -1.84 6.67 7.12
CA ARG A 96 -1.48 7.84 7.95
C ARG A 96 -0.27 8.59 7.39
N ARG A 97 0.79 7.85 7.03
CA ARG A 97 1.97 8.43 6.40
C ARG A 97 1.62 9.13 5.07
N ALA A 98 0.77 8.53 4.25
CA ALA A 98 0.29 9.13 3.01
C ALA A 98 -0.47 10.44 3.25
N ALA A 99 -1.30 10.51 4.29
CA ALA A 99 -1.99 11.75 4.68
C ALA A 99 -0.98 12.86 5.05
N ASP A 100 0.09 12.53 5.78
CA ASP A 100 1.13 13.50 6.12
C ASP A 100 1.94 13.95 4.90
N VAL A 101 2.07 13.11 3.89
CA VAL A 101 2.80 13.46 2.66
C VAL A 101 1.91 14.27 1.71
N PHE A 102 0.67 13.85 1.48
CA PHE A 102 -0.14 14.30 0.36
C PHE A 102 -1.28 15.27 0.72
N GLU A 103 -1.80 15.25 1.96
CA GLU A 103 -2.83 16.20 2.43
C GLU A 103 -2.25 17.41 3.16
N ALA A 104 -0.92 17.53 3.23
CA ALA A 104 -0.23 18.69 3.81
C ALA A 104 -0.26 19.91 2.87
#